data_AF-A0A7C4FX21-F1
#
_entry.id   AF-A0A7C4FX21-F1
#
_cell.length_a   1.000
_cell.length_b   1.000
_cell.length_c   1.000
_cell.angle_alpha   90.00
_cell.angle_beta   90.00
_cell.angle_gamma   90.00
#
_symmetry.space_group_name_H-M   'P 1'
#
loop_
_entity.id
_entity.type
_entity.pdbx_description
1 polymer ?
#
loop_
_entity_poly.entity_id
_entity_poly.type
_entity_poly.pdbx_seq_one_letter_code
_entity_poly.pdbx_strand_id
1 'polypeptide(L)'
;MAKTWTFPVRGMTCAACAAHVEEALSRLPEVKEARVNLATEKATVVTEGEISWTEILRAVREAGYEVPTETMVLPVGGMTCAACVAHVEEALRRVPGVVSAAVNLATEKATVTFIPGVAGIADFKKAVAEVGYEILDVQALGVAAKEDEAERKMRESRFRMRVAWAFTVPIILWMLPEMLWGVMWPSHTLFNLGMVLLAAPVLFWVGRRTYRSGLTAVLHGYANMDTLIALGTGVSFLTGPASFFFPVANYAGVAAMIMAFHLTGRYVEETAKGRA
;
A
#
# COMPACT_ATOMS: atom_id res chain seq x y z
N MET A 1 -14.28 29.45 -31.73
CA MET A 1 -15.55 29.30 -30.98
C MET A 1 -15.24 29.49 -29.52
N ALA A 2 -16.02 30.31 -28.80
CA ALA A 2 -15.79 30.52 -27.37
C ALA A 2 -16.13 29.24 -26.60
N LYS A 3 -15.25 28.79 -25.71
CA LYS A 3 -15.50 27.64 -24.80
C LYS A 3 -15.69 28.17 -23.39
N THR A 4 -16.67 27.62 -22.67
CA THR A 4 -16.96 27.99 -21.28
C THR A 4 -16.55 26.84 -20.37
N TRP A 5 -15.72 27.14 -19.37
CA TRP A 5 -15.24 26.18 -18.38
C TRP A 5 -15.66 26.61 -17.00
N THR A 6 -16.25 25.71 -16.23
CA THR A 6 -16.59 25.95 -14.82
C THR A 6 -15.86 24.94 -13.95
N PHE A 7 -15.11 25.41 -12.95
CA PHE A 7 -14.30 24.56 -12.07
C PHE A 7 -14.30 25.08 -10.61
N PRO A 8 -14.12 24.19 -9.62
CA PRO A 8 -14.04 24.58 -8.22
C PRO A 8 -12.74 25.34 -7.88
N VAL A 9 -12.82 26.30 -6.97
CA VAL A 9 -11.67 27.02 -6.39
C VAL A 9 -11.82 27.03 -4.87
N ARG A 10 -10.80 26.57 -4.16
CA ARG A 10 -10.74 26.50 -2.69
C ARG A 10 -9.86 27.61 -2.11
N GLY A 11 -10.13 27.93 -0.84
CA GLY A 11 -9.37 28.92 -0.06
C GLY A 11 -9.95 30.34 -0.10
N MET A 12 -11.03 30.57 -0.85
CA MET A 12 -11.72 31.86 -0.85
C MET A 12 -12.61 31.99 0.38
N THR A 13 -12.40 33.04 1.17
CA THR A 13 -13.17 33.28 2.42
C THR A 13 -13.98 34.57 2.40
N CYS A 14 -13.80 35.43 1.40
CA CYS A 14 -14.53 36.69 1.27
C CYS A 14 -14.72 37.11 -0.21
N ALA A 15 -15.54 38.13 -0.45
CA ALA A 15 -15.79 38.65 -1.80
C ALA A 15 -14.53 39.21 -2.48
N ALA A 16 -13.62 39.79 -1.71
CA ALA A 16 -12.34 40.28 -2.24
C ALA A 16 -11.43 39.12 -2.70
N CYS A 17 -11.47 37.96 -2.03
CA CYS A 17 -10.78 36.75 -2.49
C CYS A 17 -11.27 36.31 -3.87
N ALA A 18 -12.59 36.27 -4.07
CA ALA A 18 -13.19 35.90 -5.34
C ALA A 18 -12.80 36.89 -6.46
N ALA A 19 -12.83 38.19 -6.18
CA ALA A 19 -12.38 39.21 -7.13
C ALA A 19 -10.89 39.07 -7.50
N HIS A 20 -10.04 38.69 -6.55
CA HIS A 20 -8.61 38.48 -6.81
C HIS A 20 -8.37 37.30 -7.77
N VAL A 21 -9.10 36.19 -7.57
CA VAL A 21 -9.08 35.03 -8.49
C VAL A 21 -9.61 35.42 -9.86
N GLU A 22 -10.71 36.19 -9.92
CA GLU A 22 -11.31 36.66 -11.17
C GLU A 22 -10.33 37.54 -11.97
N GLU A 23 -9.63 38.45 -11.30
CA GLU A 23 -8.61 39.30 -11.90
C GLU A 23 -7.42 38.47 -12.41
N ALA A 24 -6.93 37.51 -11.63
CA ALA A 24 -5.83 36.64 -12.03
C ALA A 24 -6.16 35.81 -13.28
N LEU A 25 -7.39 35.27 -13.35
CA LEU A 25 -7.87 34.51 -14.52
C LEU A 25 -8.08 35.40 -15.74
N SER A 26 -8.57 36.63 -15.56
CA SER A 26 -8.80 37.59 -16.65
C SER A 26 -7.51 38.11 -17.30
N ARG A 27 -6.36 37.96 -16.65
CA ARG A 27 -5.05 38.34 -17.20
C ARG A 27 -4.47 37.30 -18.16
N LEU A 28 -5.08 36.13 -18.28
CA LEU A 28 -4.64 35.10 -19.20
C LEU A 28 -4.98 35.50 -20.65
N PRO A 29 -4.05 35.42 -21.61
CA PRO A 29 -4.23 35.93 -22.97
C PRO A 29 -5.45 35.34 -23.70
N GLU A 30 -5.74 34.07 -23.45
CA GLU A 30 -6.79 33.30 -24.10
C GLU A 30 -8.15 33.43 -23.39
N VAL A 31 -8.23 34.13 -22.24
CA VAL A 31 -9.45 34.31 -21.45
C VAL A 31 -10.13 35.63 -21.83
N LYS A 32 -11.35 35.52 -22.35
CA LYS A 32 -12.20 36.68 -22.69
C LYS A 32 -12.93 37.23 -21.48
N GLU A 33 -13.43 36.34 -20.64
CA GLU A 33 -14.25 36.68 -19.49
C GLU A 33 -14.00 35.65 -18.37
N ALA A 34 -13.79 36.13 -17.15
CA ALA A 34 -13.77 35.29 -15.96
C ALA A 34 -14.83 35.79 -14.98
N ARG A 35 -15.52 34.87 -14.32
CA ARG A 35 -16.46 35.16 -13.23
C ARG A 35 -16.26 34.18 -12.10
N VAL A 36 -16.20 34.67 -10.87
CA VAL A 36 -16.04 33.82 -9.69
C VAL A 36 -17.25 33.97 -8.77
N ASN A 37 -17.90 32.84 -8.47
CA ASN A 37 -19.04 32.80 -7.56
C ASN A 37 -18.61 32.17 -6.23
N LEU A 38 -18.41 33.05 -5.24
CA LEU A 38 -18.02 32.68 -3.87
C LEU A 38 -19.01 31.70 -3.21
N ALA A 39 -20.32 31.90 -3.39
CA ALA A 39 -21.33 31.07 -2.74
C ALA A 39 -21.30 29.60 -3.20
N THR A 40 -20.85 29.38 -4.43
CA THR A 40 -20.71 28.04 -5.02
C THR A 40 -19.27 27.54 -5.07
N GLU A 41 -18.31 28.35 -4.62
CA GLU A 41 -16.86 28.10 -4.73
C GLU A 41 -16.41 27.72 -6.15
N LYS A 42 -17.01 28.32 -7.18
CA LYS A 42 -16.74 28.00 -8.59
C LYS A 42 -16.28 29.22 -9.36
N ALA A 43 -15.25 29.03 -10.19
CA ALA A 43 -14.85 29.97 -11.22
C ALA A 43 -15.40 29.50 -12.57
N THR A 44 -15.87 30.44 -13.38
CA THR A 44 -16.28 30.24 -14.77
C THR A 44 -15.43 31.12 -15.66
N VAL A 45 -14.77 30.52 -16.64
CA VAL A 45 -13.96 31.25 -17.62
C VAL A 45 -14.45 30.97 -19.04
N VAL A 46 -14.48 32.00 -19.86
CA VAL A 46 -14.81 31.94 -21.28
C VAL A 46 -13.53 32.19 -22.06
N THR A 47 -13.12 31.23 -22.88
CA THR A 47 -11.85 31.29 -23.61
C THR A 47 -12.07 31.47 -25.10
N GLU A 48 -11.22 32.27 -25.74
CA GLU A 48 -11.13 32.43 -27.20
C GLU A 48 -9.84 31.79 -27.71
N GLY A 49 -9.74 30.46 -27.55
CA GLY A 49 -8.55 29.69 -27.91
C GLY A 49 -8.46 28.37 -27.15
N GLU A 50 -7.40 27.61 -27.42
CA GLU A 50 -6.99 26.50 -26.58
C GLU A 50 -6.07 27.01 -25.49
N ILE A 51 -6.46 26.78 -24.24
CA ILE A 51 -5.66 27.09 -23.05
C ILE A 51 -5.46 25.79 -22.28
N SER A 52 -4.26 25.59 -21.74
CA SER A 52 -3.99 24.40 -20.93
C SER A 52 -4.54 24.56 -19.52
N TRP A 53 -5.09 23.49 -18.95
CA TRP A 53 -5.44 23.47 -17.53
C TRP A 53 -4.25 23.80 -16.63
N THR A 54 -3.03 23.46 -17.03
CA THR A 54 -1.83 23.81 -16.27
C THR A 54 -1.63 25.31 -16.11
N GLU A 55 -2.01 26.12 -17.10
CA GLU A 55 -1.89 27.58 -17.07
C GLU A 55 -2.97 28.20 -16.18
N ILE A 56 -4.21 27.72 -16.29
CA ILE A 56 -5.32 28.12 -15.41
C ILE A 56 -4.98 27.80 -13.95
N LEU A 57 -4.53 26.58 -13.67
CA LEU A 57 -4.14 26.14 -12.33
C LEU A 57 -2.98 26.96 -11.78
N ARG A 58 -2.00 27.32 -12.63
CA ARG A 58 -0.88 28.18 -12.25
C ARG A 58 -1.35 29.58 -11.87
N ALA A 59 -2.22 30.21 -12.67
CA ALA A 59 -2.75 31.54 -12.37
C ALA A 59 -3.51 31.59 -11.04
N VAL A 60 -4.35 30.58 -10.78
CA VAL A 60 -5.08 30.48 -9.50
C VAL A 60 -4.13 30.28 -8.32
N ARG A 61 -3.06 29.49 -8.50
CA ARG A 61 -2.04 29.27 -7.47
C ARG A 61 -1.19 30.50 -7.19
N GLU A 62 -0.80 31.24 -8.23
CA GLU A 62 -0.08 32.52 -8.10
C GLU A 62 -0.93 33.57 -7.38
N ALA A 63 -2.26 33.49 -7.51
CA ALA A 63 -3.21 34.30 -6.74
C ALA A 63 -3.39 33.83 -5.28
N GLY A 64 -2.77 32.72 -4.86
CA GLY A 64 -2.83 32.19 -3.50
C GLY A 64 -3.97 31.22 -3.21
N TYR A 65 -4.63 30.69 -4.24
CA TYR A 65 -5.76 29.75 -4.11
C TYR A 65 -5.47 28.41 -4.78
N GLU A 66 -6.34 27.43 -4.58
CA GLU A 66 -6.15 26.09 -5.11
C GLU A 66 -7.38 25.59 -5.84
N VAL A 67 -7.19 24.97 -7.00
CA VAL A 67 -8.22 24.16 -7.65
C VAL A 67 -7.97 22.72 -7.23
N PRO A 68 -8.93 22.05 -6.56
CA PRO A 68 -8.75 20.66 -6.15
C PRO A 68 -8.59 19.77 -7.38
N THR A 69 -7.68 18.80 -7.29
CA THR A 69 -7.48 17.77 -8.33
C THR A 69 -7.55 16.39 -7.69
N GLU A 70 -8.07 15.43 -8.43
CA GLU A 70 -8.09 14.01 -8.06
C GLU A 70 -7.31 13.19 -9.08
N THR A 71 -6.71 12.10 -8.62
CA THR A 71 -6.01 11.16 -9.49
C THR A 71 -6.72 9.82 -9.45
N MET A 72 -7.07 9.32 -10.64
CA MET A 72 -7.72 8.02 -10.81
C MET A 72 -6.87 7.13 -11.71
N VAL A 73 -6.75 5.86 -11.32
CA VAL A 73 -6.11 4.83 -12.12
C VAL A 73 -7.19 4.02 -12.82
N LEU A 74 -7.15 4.02 -14.14
CA LEU A 74 -8.11 3.41 -15.03
C LEU A 74 -7.45 2.20 -15.69
N PRO A 75 -7.94 0.98 -15.51
CA PRO A 75 -7.53 -0.11 -16.40
C PRO A 75 -7.96 0.20 -17.83
N VAL A 76 -7.15 -0.17 -18.81
CA VAL A 76 -7.54 -0.03 -20.21
C VAL A 76 -7.28 -1.35 -20.93
N GLY A 77 -8.35 -2.00 -21.37
CA GLY A 77 -8.30 -3.21 -22.18
C GLY A 77 -8.08 -2.91 -23.66
N GLY A 78 -7.48 -3.88 -24.37
CA GLY A 78 -7.30 -3.83 -25.82
C GLY A 78 -6.01 -3.17 -26.31
N MET A 79 -5.16 -2.64 -25.41
CA MET A 79 -3.87 -2.08 -25.80
C MET A 79 -2.84 -3.20 -26.03
N THR A 80 -2.22 -3.24 -27.21
CA THR A 80 -1.25 -4.29 -27.59
C THR A 80 0.10 -3.76 -28.04
N CYS A 81 0.24 -2.44 -28.24
CA CYS A 81 1.50 -1.83 -28.65
C CYS A 81 1.65 -0.40 -28.10
N ALA A 82 2.86 0.16 -28.23
CA ALA A 82 3.16 1.53 -27.79
C ALA A 82 2.33 2.59 -28.52
N ALA A 83 1.89 2.33 -29.75
CA ALA A 83 0.99 3.25 -30.45
C ALA A 83 -0.41 3.30 -29.79
N CYS A 84 -0.92 2.16 -29.30
CA CYS A 84 -2.18 2.11 -28.54
C CYS A 84 -2.11 3.00 -27.30
N VAL A 85 -0.98 2.97 -26.58
CA VAL A 85 -0.71 3.81 -25.40
C VAL A 85 -0.86 5.28 -25.74
N ALA A 86 -0.18 5.75 -26.80
CA ALA A 86 -0.23 7.14 -27.22
C ALA A 86 -1.64 7.58 -27.64
N HIS A 87 -2.38 6.72 -28.33
CA HIS A 87 -3.77 7.00 -28.73
C HIS A 87 -4.70 7.17 -27.53
N VAL A 88 -4.62 6.27 -26.54
CA VAL A 88 -5.44 6.35 -25.31
C VAL A 88 -5.03 7.56 -24.46
N GLU A 89 -3.74 7.82 -24.33
CA GLU A 89 -3.22 8.95 -23.55
C GLU A 89 -3.70 10.29 -24.12
N GLU A 90 -3.62 10.45 -25.45
CA GLU A 90 -4.09 11.65 -26.15
C GLU A 90 -5.62 11.80 -26.05
N ALA A 91 -6.38 10.70 -26.15
CA ALA A 91 -7.83 10.73 -25.98
C ALA A 91 -8.23 11.23 -24.58
N LEU A 92 -7.56 10.73 -23.54
CA LEU A 92 -7.79 11.15 -22.16
C LEU A 92 -7.38 12.60 -21.92
N ARG A 93 -6.27 13.08 -22.51
CA ARG A 93 -5.82 14.49 -22.38
C ARG A 93 -6.80 15.48 -23.01
N ARG A 94 -7.55 15.07 -24.03
CA ARG A 94 -8.57 15.92 -24.68
C ARG A 94 -9.85 16.05 -23.88
N VAL A 95 -10.04 15.24 -22.84
CA VAL A 95 -11.23 15.33 -21.98
C VAL A 95 -11.18 16.64 -21.18
N PRO A 96 -12.24 17.47 -21.25
CA PRO A 96 -12.39 18.65 -20.39
C PRO A 96 -12.12 18.38 -18.92
N GLY A 97 -11.29 19.19 -18.27
CA GLY A 97 -10.97 19.04 -16.85
C GLY A 97 -9.82 18.07 -16.55
N VAL A 98 -9.23 17.40 -17.55
CA VAL A 98 -8.01 16.60 -17.38
C VAL A 98 -6.79 17.51 -17.34
N VAL A 99 -6.01 17.38 -16.27
CA VAL A 99 -4.76 18.12 -16.04
C VAL A 99 -3.59 17.33 -16.63
N SER A 100 -3.59 16.02 -16.45
CA SER A 100 -2.60 15.12 -17.04
C SER A 100 -3.17 13.72 -17.20
N ALA A 101 -2.69 13.02 -18.22
CA ALA A 101 -2.91 11.59 -18.38
C ALA A 101 -1.59 10.94 -18.79
N ALA A 102 -1.33 9.75 -18.25
CA ALA A 102 -0.18 8.92 -18.56
C ALA A 102 -0.62 7.46 -18.62
N VAL A 103 -0.21 6.73 -19.66
CA VAL A 103 -0.61 5.34 -19.85
C VAL A 103 0.59 4.40 -19.76
N ASN A 104 0.44 3.28 -19.07
CA ASN A 104 1.47 2.27 -18.92
C ASN A 104 0.97 0.93 -19.48
N LEU A 105 1.60 0.48 -20.57
CA LEU A 105 1.25 -0.78 -21.24
C LEU A 105 1.57 -2.00 -20.39
N ALA A 106 2.68 -2.00 -19.64
CA ALA A 106 3.11 -3.16 -18.85
C ALA A 106 2.15 -3.47 -17.69
N THR A 107 1.40 -2.46 -17.25
CA THR A 107 0.40 -2.61 -16.18
C THR A 107 -1.04 -2.47 -16.70
N GLU A 108 -1.23 -2.26 -18.01
CA GLU A 108 -2.51 -2.02 -18.68
C GLU A 108 -3.36 -0.95 -17.98
N LYS A 109 -2.70 0.12 -17.50
CA LYS A 109 -3.33 1.17 -16.69
C LYS A 109 -3.03 2.56 -17.21
N ALA A 110 -4.04 3.42 -17.20
CA ALA A 110 -3.97 4.85 -17.43
C ALA A 110 -4.14 5.59 -16.10
N THR A 111 -3.19 6.44 -15.73
CA THR A 111 -3.30 7.33 -14.57
C THR A 111 -3.73 8.70 -15.07
N VAL A 112 -4.88 9.18 -14.59
CA VAL A 112 -5.47 10.46 -15.00
C VAL A 112 -5.63 11.36 -13.79
N THR A 113 -5.07 12.55 -13.86
CA THR A 113 -5.29 13.62 -12.89
C THR A 113 -6.27 14.62 -13.49
N PHE A 114 -7.37 14.89 -12.79
CA PHE A 114 -8.49 15.69 -13.29
C PHE A 114 -9.12 16.55 -12.20
N ILE A 115 -9.95 17.50 -12.60
CA ILE A 115 -10.69 18.39 -11.70
C ILE A 115 -12.07 17.78 -11.40
N PRO A 116 -12.37 17.41 -10.14
CA PRO A 116 -13.64 16.81 -9.78
C PRO A 116 -14.80 17.78 -10.03
N GLY A 117 -15.88 17.25 -10.60
CA GLY A 117 -17.05 18.04 -11.01
C GLY A 117 -16.96 18.67 -12.40
N VAL A 118 -15.78 18.60 -13.06
CA VAL A 118 -15.59 18.98 -14.48
C VAL A 118 -15.48 17.74 -15.37
N ALA A 119 -14.71 16.75 -14.92
CA ALA A 119 -14.62 15.42 -15.51
C ALA A 119 -14.94 14.34 -14.48
N GLY A 120 -15.39 13.19 -14.96
CA GLY A 120 -15.56 11.99 -14.17
C GLY A 120 -15.34 10.70 -14.96
N ILE A 121 -15.54 9.57 -14.29
CA ILE A 121 -15.32 8.23 -14.87
C ILE A 121 -16.13 7.99 -16.16
N ALA A 122 -17.33 8.57 -16.26
CA ALA A 122 -18.18 8.42 -17.44
C ALA A 122 -17.55 9.08 -18.67
N ASP A 123 -16.93 10.26 -18.51
CA ASP A 123 -16.26 10.99 -19.58
C ASP A 123 -15.02 10.23 -20.07
N PHE A 124 -14.26 9.64 -19.14
CA PHE A 124 -13.10 8.81 -19.50
C PHE A 124 -13.51 7.53 -20.22
N LYS A 125 -14.56 6.84 -19.75
CA LYS A 125 -15.11 5.65 -20.42
C LYS A 125 -15.51 5.98 -21.85
N LYS A 126 -16.18 7.13 -22.06
CA LYS A 126 -16.58 7.60 -23.38
C LYS A 126 -15.37 7.92 -24.27
N ALA A 127 -14.42 8.71 -23.79
CA ALA A 127 -13.26 9.12 -24.57
C ALA A 127 -12.39 7.93 -25.01
N VAL A 128 -12.20 6.95 -24.13
CA VAL A 128 -11.44 5.73 -24.44
C VAL A 128 -12.21 4.81 -25.39
N ALA A 129 -13.54 4.72 -25.27
CA ALA A 129 -14.39 3.99 -26.21
C ALA A 129 -14.38 4.57 -27.63
N GLU A 130 -14.36 5.90 -27.76
CA GLU A 130 -14.30 6.59 -29.06
C GLU A 130 -13.02 6.28 -29.85
N VAL A 131 -11.92 5.95 -29.16
CA VAL A 131 -10.67 5.50 -29.78
C VAL A 131 -10.54 3.97 -29.88
N GLY A 132 -11.61 3.22 -29.56
CA GLY A 132 -11.70 1.77 -29.78
C GLY A 132 -11.15 0.90 -28.65
N TYR A 133 -10.99 1.45 -27.44
CA TYR A 133 -10.51 0.73 -26.27
C TYR A 133 -11.58 0.74 -25.17
N GLU A 134 -11.39 -0.07 -24.13
CA GLU A 134 -12.37 -0.17 -23.05
C GLU A 134 -11.72 0.09 -21.69
N ILE A 135 -12.35 0.92 -20.87
CA ILE A 135 -11.99 1.02 -19.45
C ILE A 135 -12.71 -0.09 -18.70
N LEU A 136 -11.94 -1.08 -18.24
CA LEU A 136 -12.45 -2.16 -17.40
C LEU A 136 -12.95 -1.57 -16.06
N ASP A 137 -13.86 -2.25 -15.37
CA ASP A 137 -14.49 -1.64 -14.20
C ASP A 137 -13.49 -1.34 -13.07
N VAL A 138 -13.38 -0.05 -12.72
CA VAL A 138 -12.38 0.49 -11.77
C VAL A 138 -12.58 -0.07 -10.35
N GLN A 139 -13.83 -0.40 -10.01
CA GLN A 139 -14.17 -1.10 -8.77
C GLN A 139 -13.63 -2.54 -8.75
N ALA A 140 -13.60 -3.23 -9.90
CA ALA A 140 -13.05 -4.57 -9.98
C ALA A 140 -11.53 -4.59 -9.77
N LEU A 141 -10.78 -3.54 -10.13
CA LEU A 141 -9.32 -3.52 -9.92
C LEU A 141 -8.86 -2.94 -8.59
N GLY A 142 -9.61 -2.00 -8.01
CA GLY A 142 -9.37 -1.58 -6.63
C GLY A 142 -9.64 -2.73 -5.64
N VAL A 143 -10.62 -3.58 -5.96
CA VAL A 143 -10.92 -4.81 -5.23
C VAL A 143 -9.90 -5.90 -5.57
N ALA A 144 -9.61 -6.19 -6.84
CA ALA A 144 -8.63 -7.21 -7.23
C ALA A 144 -7.21 -6.90 -6.74
N ALA A 145 -6.77 -5.63 -6.73
CA ALA A 145 -5.46 -5.27 -6.19
C ALA A 145 -5.39 -5.43 -4.66
N LYS A 146 -6.49 -5.17 -3.95
CA LYS A 146 -6.59 -5.43 -2.51
C LYS A 146 -6.69 -6.93 -2.21
N GLU A 147 -7.40 -7.69 -3.04
CA GLU A 147 -7.47 -9.15 -2.99
C GLU A 147 -6.09 -9.76 -3.23
N ASP A 148 -5.36 -9.32 -4.25
CA ASP A 148 -3.99 -9.77 -4.54
C ASP A 148 -3.02 -9.47 -3.38
N GLU A 149 -3.12 -8.29 -2.77
CA GLU A 149 -2.29 -7.94 -1.61
C GLU A 149 -2.64 -8.77 -0.38
N ALA A 150 -3.94 -9.00 -0.12
CA ALA A 150 -4.43 -9.84 0.96
C ALA A 150 -4.00 -11.31 0.74
N GLU A 151 -4.16 -11.84 -0.46
CA GLU A 151 -3.70 -13.17 -0.84
C GLU A 151 -2.20 -13.32 -0.66
N ARG A 152 -1.39 -12.33 -1.07
CA ARG A 152 0.06 -12.37 -0.90
C ARG A 152 0.46 -12.39 0.57
N LYS A 153 -0.15 -11.53 1.40
CA LYS A 153 0.06 -11.52 2.86
C LYS A 153 -0.33 -12.86 3.49
N MET A 154 -1.44 -13.46 3.06
CA MET A 154 -1.87 -14.78 3.51
C MET A 154 -0.89 -15.89 3.11
N ARG A 155 -0.38 -15.87 1.86
CA ARG A 155 0.63 -16.83 1.38
C ARG A 155 1.95 -16.71 2.15
N GLU A 156 2.42 -15.49 2.39
CA GLU A 156 3.62 -15.24 3.22
C GLU A 156 3.45 -15.75 4.65
N SER A 157 2.30 -15.49 5.29
CA SER A 157 2.02 -15.98 6.65
C SER A 157 1.91 -17.50 6.70
N ARG A 158 1.28 -18.12 5.69
CA ARG A 158 1.20 -19.58 5.55
C ARG A 158 2.57 -20.22 5.37
N PHE A 159 3.41 -19.64 4.52
CA PHE A 159 4.77 -20.12 4.28
C PHE A 159 5.59 -20.07 5.57
N ARG A 160 5.60 -18.93 6.26
CA ARG A 160 6.33 -18.76 7.54
C ARG A 160 5.88 -19.76 8.60
N MET A 161 4.56 -19.96 8.75
CA MET A 161 4.01 -20.96 9.66
C MET A 161 4.50 -22.37 9.30
N ARG A 162 4.41 -22.77 8.03
CA ARG A 162 4.86 -24.09 7.57
C ARG A 162 6.35 -24.31 7.79
N VAL A 163 7.18 -23.33 7.45
CA VAL A 163 8.63 -23.42 7.65
C VAL A 163 8.98 -23.49 9.14
N ALA A 164 8.33 -22.69 10.00
CA ALA A 164 8.53 -22.78 11.44
C ALA A 164 8.21 -24.19 11.97
N TRP A 165 7.05 -24.75 11.60
CA TRP A 165 6.68 -26.12 11.99
C TRP A 165 7.59 -27.19 11.39
N ALA A 166 8.14 -26.99 10.19
CA ALA A 166 9.09 -27.94 9.60
C ALA A 166 10.36 -28.12 10.45
N PHE A 167 10.80 -27.07 11.17
CA PHE A 167 11.91 -27.16 12.12
C PHE A 167 11.44 -27.52 13.54
N THR A 168 10.27 -27.06 13.97
CA THR A 168 9.74 -27.30 15.32
C THR A 168 9.24 -28.74 15.53
N VAL A 169 8.67 -29.41 14.53
CA VAL A 169 8.23 -30.81 14.66
C VAL A 169 9.41 -31.73 14.99
N PRO A 170 10.56 -31.69 14.26
CA PRO A 170 11.75 -32.45 14.65
C PRO A 170 12.22 -32.16 16.08
N ILE A 171 12.21 -30.89 16.50
CA ILE A 171 12.56 -30.50 17.88
C ILE A 171 11.64 -31.20 18.89
N ILE A 172 10.32 -31.15 18.68
CA ILE A 172 9.34 -31.80 19.57
C ILE A 172 9.58 -33.31 19.61
N LEU A 173 9.74 -33.94 18.45
CA LEU A 173 9.98 -35.39 18.36
C LEU A 173 11.27 -35.79 19.07
N TRP A 174 12.30 -34.96 19.03
CA TRP A 174 13.56 -35.22 19.74
C TRP A 174 13.44 -34.97 21.25
N MET A 175 12.59 -34.03 21.70
CA MET A 175 12.31 -33.81 23.12
C MET A 175 11.47 -34.92 23.77
N LEU A 176 10.61 -35.61 23.01
CA LEU A 176 9.69 -36.62 23.57
C LEU A 176 10.41 -37.77 24.31
N PRO A 177 11.47 -38.41 23.78
CA PRO A 177 12.22 -39.46 24.48
C PRO A 177 12.88 -39.00 25.77
N GLU A 178 13.39 -37.76 25.81
CA GLU A 178 13.95 -37.17 27.03
C GLU A 178 12.85 -37.05 28.09
N MET A 179 11.68 -36.54 27.73
CA MET A 179 10.56 -36.37 28.66
C MET A 179 9.96 -37.71 29.14
N LEU A 180 9.86 -38.70 28.26
CA LEU A 180 9.19 -39.99 28.56
C LEU A 180 10.10 -41.03 29.21
N TRP A 181 11.38 -41.05 28.85
CA TRP A 181 12.32 -42.08 29.29
C TRP A 181 13.59 -41.52 29.96
N GLY A 182 13.76 -40.20 30.02
CA GLY A 182 14.93 -39.58 30.65
C GLY A 182 16.23 -39.78 29.85
N VAL A 183 16.15 -40.23 28.60
CA VAL A 183 17.33 -40.58 27.79
C VAL A 183 17.69 -39.43 26.86
N MET A 184 18.87 -38.84 27.05
CA MET A 184 19.42 -37.79 26.19
C MET A 184 20.30 -38.40 25.09
N TRP A 185 19.66 -38.89 24.03
CA TRP A 185 20.32 -39.54 22.89
C TRP A 185 20.64 -38.54 21.77
N PRO A 186 21.79 -38.65 21.05
CA PRO A 186 22.90 -39.62 21.20
C PRO A 186 23.92 -39.28 22.29
N SER A 187 24.07 -38.00 22.64
CA SER A 187 24.87 -37.53 23.77
C SER A 187 24.32 -36.20 24.26
N HIS A 188 24.55 -35.86 25.53
CA HIS A 188 24.09 -34.59 26.11
C HIS A 188 24.54 -33.37 25.30
N THR A 189 25.80 -33.35 24.88
CA THR A 189 26.38 -32.25 24.09
C THR A 189 25.74 -32.13 22.72
N LEU A 190 25.55 -33.26 22.02
CA LEU A 190 24.97 -33.27 20.68
C LEU A 190 23.50 -32.91 20.70
N PHE A 191 22.77 -33.38 21.72
CA PHE A 191 21.39 -32.99 21.96
C PHE A 191 21.27 -31.48 22.17
N ASN A 192 22.05 -30.93 23.12
CA ASN A 192 22.00 -29.49 23.40
C ASN A 192 22.38 -28.63 22.20
N LEU A 193 23.40 -29.05 21.45
CA LEU A 193 23.84 -28.35 20.25
C LEU A 193 22.80 -28.45 19.13
N GLY A 194 22.24 -29.63 18.91
CA GLY A 194 21.17 -29.86 17.93
C GLY A 194 19.95 -29.00 18.21
N MET A 195 19.55 -28.87 19.47
CA MET A 195 18.42 -28.04 19.89
C MET A 195 18.65 -26.56 19.60
N VAL A 196 19.86 -26.04 19.86
CA VAL A 196 20.24 -24.66 19.54
C VAL A 196 20.24 -24.44 18.02
N LEU A 197 20.85 -25.36 17.26
CA LEU A 197 20.98 -25.24 15.81
C LEU A 197 19.63 -25.32 15.09
N LEU A 198 18.72 -26.21 15.53
CA LEU A 198 17.37 -26.31 14.97
C LEU A 198 16.48 -25.15 15.38
N ALA A 199 16.63 -24.61 16.59
CA ALA A 199 15.85 -23.47 17.05
C ALA A 199 16.27 -22.16 16.37
N ALA A 200 17.57 -21.95 16.13
CA ALA A 200 18.09 -20.72 15.55
C ALA A 200 17.38 -20.23 14.25
N PRO A 201 17.16 -21.05 13.20
CA PRO A 201 16.45 -20.61 12.00
C PRO A 201 14.98 -20.25 12.28
N VAL A 202 14.32 -20.93 13.22
CA VAL A 202 12.93 -20.59 13.60
C VAL A 202 12.87 -19.20 14.21
N LEU A 203 13.78 -18.86 15.14
CA LEU A 203 13.78 -17.58 15.82
C LEU A 203 14.34 -16.43 14.97
N PHE A 204 15.53 -16.59 14.40
CA PHE A 204 16.28 -15.48 13.79
C PHE A 204 16.03 -15.30 12.30
N TRP A 205 15.57 -16.34 11.60
CA TRP A 205 15.20 -16.24 10.18
C TRP A 205 13.69 -16.06 10.02
N VAL A 206 12.89 -17.06 10.41
CA VAL A 206 11.43 -16.99 10.26
C VAL A 206 10.81 -15.97 11.22
N GLY A 207 11.26 -15.96 12.48
CA GLY A 207 10.80 -15.06 13.54
C GLY A 207 11.39 -13.64 13.52
N ARG A 208 12.25 -13.30 12.55
CA ARG A 208 12.95 -11.98 12.50
C ARG A 208 11.99 -10.79 12.57
N ARG A 209 10.82 -10.89 11.92
CA ARG A 209 9.82 -9.82 11.93
C ARG A 209 9.23 -9.59 13.33
N THR A 210 8.99 -10.66 14.11
CA THR A 210 8.51 -10.58 15.50
C THR A 210 9.54 -9.88 16.38
N TYR A 211 10.83 -10.24 16.26
CA TYR A 211 11.90 -9.56 17.00
C TYR A 211 12.03 -8.08 16.63
N ARG A 212 12.01 -7.74 15.34
CA ARG A 212 12.06 -6.34 14.90
C ARG A 212 10.87 -5.54 15.43
N SER A 213 9.66 -6.09 15.30
CA SER A 213 8.43 -5.48 15.82
C SER A 213 8.49 -5.25 17.34
N GLY A 214 8.88 -6.27 18.10
CA GLY A 214 8.99 -6.19 19.56
C GLY A 214 10.02 -5.16 20.03
N LEU A 215 11.20 -5.13 19.39
CA LEU A 215 12.25 -4.14 19.69
C LEU A 215 11.81 -2.72 19.33
N THR A 216 11.19 -2.54 18.16
CA THR A 216 10.66 -1.23 17.76
C THR A 216 9.61 -0.75 18.74
N ALA A 217 8.68 -1.58 19.20
CA ALA A 217 7.66 -1.18 20.18
C ALA A 217 8.29 -0.67 21.50
N VAL A 218 9.24 -1.44 22.07
CA VAL A 218 9.93 -1.06 23.31
C VAL A 218 10.69 0.25 23.16
N LEU A 219 11.38 0.45 22.04
CA LEU A 219 12.11 1.69 21.76
C LEU A 219 11.18 2.91 21.66
N HIS A 220 9.92 2.71 21.28
CA HIS A 220 8.90 3.77 21.22
C HIS A 220 8.09 3.89 22.52
N GLY A 221 8.48 3.19 23.58
CA GLY A 221 7.88 3.32 24.91
C GLY A 221 6.54 2.60 25.12
N TYR A 222 6.18 1.65 24.26
CA TYR A 222 4.98 0.82 24.44
C TYR A 222 5.27 -0.67 24.24
N ALA A 223 4.36 -1.54 24.68
CA ALA A 223 4.48 -2.99 24.54
C ALA A 223 3.34 -3.53 23.67
N ASN A 224 3.66 -4.48 22.78
CA ASN A 224 2.68 -5.21 21.98
C ASN A 224 2.85 -6.74 22.16
N MET A 225 2.02 -7.53 21.48
CA MET A 225 2.09 -9.00 21.53
C MET A 225 3.48 -9.53 21.15
N ASP A 226 4.14 -8.92 20.16
CA ASP A 226 5.46 -9.35 19.69
C ASP A 226 6.56 -9.04 20.71
N THR A 227 6.41 -8.00 21.52
CA THR A 227 7.35 -7.64 22.59
C THR A 227 7.49 -8.77 23.61
N LEU A 228 6.36 -9.29 24.12
CA LEU A 228 6.36 -10.37 25.10
C LEU A 228 7.00 -11.64 24.54
N ILE A 229 6.70 -11.95 23.29
CA ILE A 229 7.19 -13.15 22.62
C ILE A 229 8.67 -13.03 22.33
N ALA A 230 9.13 -11.91 21.77
CA ALA A 230 10.54 -11.67 21.48
C ALA A 230 11.40 -11.75 22.75
N LEU A 231 10.93 -11.19 23.86
CA LEU A 231 11.61 -11.26 25.15
C LEU A 231 11.63 -12.71 25.68
N GLY A 232 10.48 -13.38 25.73
CA GLY A 232 10.37 -14.74 26.25
C GLY A 232 11.18 -15.75 25.45
N THR A 233 11.03 -15.77 24.12
CA THR A 233 11.80 -16.68 23.25
C THR A 233 13.28 -16.31 23.20
N GLY A 234 13.62 -15.01 23.33
CA GLY A 234 15.00 -14.56 23.42
C GLY A 234 15.72 -15.10 24.65
N VAL A 235 15.15 -14.91 25.84
CA VAL A 235 15.70 -15.43 27.10
C VAL A 235 15.75 -16.96 27.08
N SER A 236 14.68 -17.61 26.64
CA SER A 236 14.63 -19.08 26.54
C SER A 236 15.71 -19.63 25.61
N PHE A 237 15.97 -18.99 24.47
CA PHE A 237 17.03 -19.42 23.55
C PHE A 237 18.43 -19.27 24.13
N LEU A 238 18.70 -18.20 24.89
CA LEU A 238 20.01 -17.96 25.52
C LEU A 238 20.42 -19.06 26.51
N THR A 239 19.47 -19.78 27.10
CA THR A 239 19.76 -20.93 27.97
C THR A 239 20.48 -22.07 27.24
N GLY A 240 20.29 -22.20 25.92
CA GLY A 240 20.94 -23.22 25.11
C GLY A 240 22.46 -23.07 25.08
N PRO A 241 23.01 -21.96 24.56
CA PRO A 241 24.45 -21.69 24.64
C PRO A 241 24.98 -21.65 26.08
N ALA A 242 24.20 -21.13 27.03
CA ALA A 242 24.61 -21.06 28.43
C ALA A 242 24.80 -22.46 29.07
N SER A 243 24.03 -23.46 28.65
CA SER A 243 24.12 -24.84 29.16
C SER A 243 25.47 -25.52 28.91
N PHE A 244 26.30 -25.00 27.99
CA PHE A 244 27.66 -25.51 27.76
C PHE A 244 28.69 -24.99 28.76
N PHE A 245 28.42 -23.86 29.41
CA PHE A 245 29.35 -23.20 30.34
C PHE A 245 28.87 -23.27 31.79
N PHE A 246 27.55 -23.38 32.00
CA PHE A 246 26.91 -23.38 33.30
C PHE A 246 25.95 -24.57 33.42
N PRO A 247 25.73 -25.11 34.64
CA PRO A 247 24.79 -26.21 34.88
C PRO A 247 23.34 -25.71 34.85
N VAL A 248 22.90 -25.24 33.67
CA VAL A 248 21.54 -24.74 33.41
C VAL A 248 20.86 -25.62 32.37
N ALA A 249 19.54 -25.79 32.50
CA ALA A 249 18.75 -26.54 31.53
C ALA A 249 18.62 -25.77 30.20
N ASN A 250 18.58 -26.51 29.08
CA ASN A 250 18.48 -25.95 27.74
C ASN A 250 17.01 -25.85 27.29
N TYR A 251 16.50 -24.63 27.19
CA TYR A 251 15.14 -24.32 26.73
C TYR A 251 15.11 -23.73 25.31
N ALA A 252 16.15 -23.90 24.50
CA ALA A 252 16.17 -23.38 23.13
C ALA A 252 15.06 -23.99 22.25
N GLY A 253 14.75 -25.29 22.43
CA GLY A 253 13.65 -25.95 21.73
C GLY A 253 12.28 -25.39 22.07
N VAL A 254 12.05 -25.05 23.35
CA VAL A 254 10.81 -24.42 23.81
C VAL A 254 10.62 -23.03 23.18
N ALA A 255 11.71 -22.28 23.02
CA ALA A 255 11.68 -20.98 22.35
C ALA A 255 11.18 -21.09 20.89
N ALA A 256 11.64 -22.11 20.16
CA ALA A 256 11.18 -22.40 18.80
C ALA A 256 9.71 -22.84 18.76
N MET A 257 9.25 -23.57 19.78
CA MET A 257 7.86 -23.98 19.91
C MET A 257 6.92 -22.79 20.11
N ILE A 258 7.24 -21.90 21.05
CA ILE A 258 6.47 -20.66 21.29
C ILE A 258 6.40 -19.82 20.02
N MET A 259 7.52 -19.66 19.31
CA MET A 259 7.56 -18.91 18.05
C MET A 259 6.69 -19.55 16.95
N ALA A 260 6.70 -20.89 16.83
CA ALA A 260 5.86 -21.59 15.85
C ALA A 260 4.36 -21.43 16.14
N PHE A 261 3.95 -21.53 17.41
CA PHE A 261 2.56 -21.28 17.80
C PHE A 261 2.15 -19.82 17.57
N HIS A 262 3.01 -18.87 17.89
CA HIS A 262 2.76 -17.45 17.61
C HIS A 262 2.54 -17.19 16.11
N LEU A 263 3.42 -17.72 15.24
CA LEU A 263 3.30 -17.58 13.79
C LEU A 263 2.04 -18.26 13.24
N THR A 264 1.62 -19.35 13.88
CA THR A 264 0.33 -20.01 13.59
C THR A 264 -0.84 -19.10 13.95
N GLY A 265 -0.82 -18.48 15.13
CA GLY A 265 -1.83 -17.49 15.55
C GLY A 265 -1.91 -16.30 14.59
N ARG A 266 -0.77 -15.76 14.17
CA ARG A 266 -0.68 -14.70 13.15
C ARG A 266 -1.30 -15.13 11.82
N TYR A 267 -1.05 -16.36 11.37
CA TYR A 267 -1.67 -16.90 10.15
C TYR A 267 -3.20 -17.00 10.28
N VAL A 268 -3.70 -17.46 11.43
CA VAL A 268 -5.15 -17.53 11.69
C VAL A 268 -5.78 -16.14 11.73
N GLU A 269 -5.13 -15.18 12.39
CA GLU A 269 -5.57 -13.78 12.46
C GLU A 269 -5.67 -13.13 11.07
N GLU A 270 -4.63 -13.28 10.23
CA GLU A 270 -4.63 -12.78 8.85
C GLU A 270 -5.69 -13.48 7.98
N THR A 271 -5.90 -14.79 8.20
CA THR A 271 -6.94 -15.54 7.48
C THR A 271 -8.35 -15.12 7.88
N ALA A 272 -8.56 -14.76 9.15
CA ALA A 272 -9.84 -14.25 9.63
C ALA A 272 -10.12 -12.85 9.06
N LYS A 273 -9.12 -11.97 9.04
CA LYS A 273 -9.24 -10.62 8.46
C LYS A 273 -9.42 -10.63 6.94
N GLY A 274 -8.82 -11.58 6.23
CA GLY A 274 -9.02 -11.73 4.78
C GLY A 274 -10.37 -12.32 4.37
N ARG A 275 -11.20 -12.75 5.32
CA ARG A 275 -12.55 -13.32 5.07
C ARG A 275 -13.70 -12.40 5.51
N ALA A 276 -13.40 -11.27 6.14
CA ALA A 276 -14.35 -10.28 6.64
C ALA A 276 -14.33 -9.04 5.73
#